data_AF-A0A1Z7ZX15-F1
#
_entry.id   AF-A0A1Z7ZX15-F1
#
_cell.length_a   1.000
_cell.length_b   1.000
_cell.length_c   1.000
_cell.angle_alpha   90.00
_cell.angle_beta   90.00
_cell.angle_gamma   90.00
#
_symmetry.space_group_name_H-M   'P 1'
#
loop_
_entity.id
_entity.type
_entity.pdbx_description
1 polymer ?
#
loop_
_entity_poly.entity_id
_entity_poly.type
_entity_poly.pdbx_seq_one_letter_code
_entity_poly.pdbx_strand_id
1 'polypeptide(L)'
;MNTEFKSRQLSFLVQALIFTAIVFGIHVYLVSYLVQEMVLIIPIWQIYVFHFVVTLLLISVINYKFSKGSKAIFNIFMIATFLKMILAILFLLPVLLSELENKQPDVFNFFIPYFLFLFFEVYSLTKFLQK
;
A
#
# COMPACT_ATOMS: atom_id res chain seq x y z
N MET A 1 23.62 -2.26 11.25
CA MET A 1 22.38 -1.47 11.10
C MET A 1 22.20 -0.64 12.36
N ASN A 2 22.03 0.69 12.24
CA ASN A 2 21.91 1.60 13.38
C ASN A 2 20.64 1.28 14.22
N THR A 3 20.69 1.43 15.54
CA THR A 3 19.54 1.27 16.46
C THR A 3 18.37 2.18 16.06
N GLU A 4 18.68 3.39 15.62
CA GLU A 4 17.73 4.36 15.08
C GLU A 4 16.93 3.82 13.87
N PHE A 5 17.59 3.12 12.95
CA PHE A 5 16.91 2.50 11.81
C PHE A 5 15.89 1.47 12.28
N LYS A 6 16.30 0.57 13.20
CA LYS A 6 15.45 -0.52 13.70
C LYS A 6 14.22 0.01 14.43
N SER A 7 14.41 1.02 15.27
CA SER A 7 13.32 1.66 16.03
C SER A 7 12.27 2.27 15.09
N ARG A 8 12.71 3.08 14.11
CA ARG A 8 11.79 3.68 13.12
C ARG A 8 11.09 2.63 12.27
N GLN A 9 11.81 1.60 11.85
CA GLN A 9 11.24 0.52 11.03
C GLN A 9 10.17 -0.26 11.80
N LEU A 10 10.44 -0.59 13.07
CA LEU A 10 9.48 -1.30 13.92
C LEU A 10 8.25 -0.44 14.19
N SER A 11 8.44 0.84 14.53
CA SER A 11 7.33 1.77 14.74
C SER A 11 6.46 1.89 13.49
N PHE A 12 7.07 1.97 12.30
CA PHE A 12 6.33 2.04 11.05
C PHE A 12 5.58 0.74 10.76
N LEU A 13 6.23 -0.41 10.97
CA LEU A 13 5.61 -1.73 10.76
C LEU A 13 4.37 -1.92 11.64
N VAL A 14 4.45 -1.53 12.92
CA VAL A 14 3.29 -1.59 13.84
C VAL A 14 2.16 -0.66 13.38
N GLN A 15 2.48 0.57 12.99
CA GLN A 15 1.48 1.52 12.46
C GLN A 15 0.83 1.01 11.17
N ALA A 16 1.63 0.46 10.25
CA ALA A 16 1.16 -0.10 9.00
C ALA A 16 0.26 -1.33 9.23
N LEU A 17 0.59 -2.19 10.20
CA LEU A 17 -0.23 -3.35 10.56
C LEU A 17 -1.59 -2.91 11.12
N ILE A 18 -1.60 -1.96 12.06
CA ILE A 18 -2.84 -1.43 12.65
C ILE A 18 -3.70 -0.77 11.57
N PHE A 19 -3.09 0.10 10.74
CA PHE A 19 -3.77 0.75 9.63
C PHE A 19 -4.38 -0.26 8.65
N THR A 20 -3.59 -1.25 8.23
CA THR A 20 -4.04 -2.31 7.32
C THR A 20 -5.19 -3.10 7.90
N ALA A 21 -5.10 -3.51 9.18
CA ALA A 21 -6.15 -4.26 9.85
C ALA A 21 -7.46 -3.48 9.95
N ILE A 22 -7.40 -2.20 10.30
CA ILE A 22 -8.58 -1.32 10.38
C ILE A 22 -9.23 -1.16 9.00
N VAL A 23 -8.44 -0.77 7.99
CA VAL A 23 -8.98 -0.50 6.66
C VAL A 23 -9.47 -1.79 5.99
N PHE A 24 -8.82 -2.93 6.24
CA PHE A 24 -9.28 -4.24 5.78
C PHE A 24 -10.60 -4.65 6.43
N GLY A 25 -10.70 -4.52 7.76
CA GLY A 25 -11.91 -4.84 8.51
C GLY A 25 -13.12 -4.02 8.04
N ILE A 26 -12.92 -2.72 7.83
CA ILE A 26 -13.96 -1.83 7.29
C ILE A 26 -14.38 -2.28 5.88
N HIS A 27 -13.42 -2.58 4.99
CA HIS A 27 -13.74 -2.96 3.62
C HIS A 27 -14.46 -4.30 3.52
N VAL A 28 -14.02 -5.31 4.29
CA VAL A 28 -14.70 -6.60 4.38
C VAL A 28 -16.12 -6.42 4.93
N TYR A 29 -16.30 -5.64 5.99
CA TYR A 29 -17.62 -5.34 6.56
C TYR A 29 -18.55 -4.69 5.53
N LEU A 30 -18.07 -3.62 4.86
CA LEU A 30 -18.85 -2.92 3.85
C LEU A 30 -19.25 -3.81 2.67
N VAL A 31 -18.32 -4.61 2.15
CA VAL A 31 -18.62 -5.54 1.04
C VAL A 31 -19.61 -6.60 1.50
N SER A 32 -19.42 -7.19 2.69
CA SER A 32 -20.34 -8.21 3.20
C SER A 32 -21.78 -7.72 3.39
N TYR A 33 -21.96 -6.44 3.71
CA TYR A 33 -23.27 -5.84 3.98
C TYR A 33 -23.93 -5.24 2.74
N LEU A 34 -23.15 -4.56 1.88
CA LEU A 34 -23.67 -3.82 0.73
C LEU A 34 -23.72 -4.64 -0.56
N VAL A 35 -23.01 -5.78 -0.60
CA VAL A 35 -22.80 -6.54 -1.81
C VAL A 35 -23.11 -8.01 -1.57
N GLN A 36 -24.37 -8.38 -1.80
CA GLN A 36 -24.77 -9.77 -1.89
C GLN A 36 -24.51 -10.21 -3.35
N GLU A 37 -23.53 -11.11 -3.54
CA GLU A 37 -23.25 -11.83 -4.81
C GLU A 37 -22.33 -11.17 -5.87
N MET A 38 -21.28 -10.43 -5.49
CA MET A 38 -20.22 -10.07 -6.47
C MET A 38 -19.16 -11.16 -6.65
N VAL A 39 -18.93 -11.55 -7.90
CA VAL A 39 -17.77 -12.38 -8.30
C VAL A 39 -16.58 -11.46 -8.49
N LEU A 40 -15.68 -11.43 -7.51
CA LEU A 40 -14.40 -10.72 -7.61
C LEU A 40 -13.33 -11.64 -8.18
N ILE A 41 -12.60 -11.16 -9.18
CA ILE A 41 -11.43 -11.86 -9.73
C ILE A 41 -10.32 -11.89 -8.68
N ILE A 42 -10.12 -10.75 -7.99
CA ILE A 42 -9.08 -10.62 -6.97
C ILE A 42 -9.73 -10.60 -5.59
N PRO A 43 -9.47 -11.61 -4.74
CA PRO A 43 -9.91 -11.59 -3.35
C PRO A 43 -9.42 -10.35 -2.60
N ILE A 44 -10.29 -9.75 -1.78
CA ILE A 44 -9.98 -8.52 -1.04
C ILE A 44 -8.69 -8.67 -0.22
N TRP A 45 -8.49 -9.80 0.47
CA TRP A 45 -7.29 -10.01 1.28
C TRP A 45 -5.98 -9.92 0.46
N GLN A 46 -5.97 -10.33 -0.81
CA GLN A 46 -4.79 -10.24 -1.68
C GLN A 46 -4.44 -8.78 -1.98
N ILE A 47 -5.45 -7.93 -2.16
CA ILE A 47 -5.28 -6.49 -2.39
C ILE A 47 -4.56 -5.85 -1.19
N TYR A 48 -4.96 -6.18 0.03
CA TYR A 48 -4.35 -5.63 1.24
C TYR A 48 -2.95 -6.16 1.51
N VAL A 49 -2.72 -7.46 1.27
CA VAL A 49 -1.38 -8.03 1.36
C VAL A 49 -0.44 -7.36 0.36
N PHE A 50 -0.89 -7.15 -0.89
CA PHE A 50 -0.13 -6.44 -1.91
C PHE A 50 0.25 -5.02 -1.45
N HIS A 51 -0.73 -4.19 -1.06
CA HIS A 51 -0.46 -2.81 -0.64
C HIS A 51 0.43 -2.76 0.59
N PHE A 52 0.17 -3.60 1.60
CA PHE A 52 0.99 -3.68 2.81
C PHE A 52 2.45 -4.02 2.50
N VAL A 53 2.69 -5.04 1.68
CA VAL A 53 4.05 -5.47 1.31
C VAL A 53 4.76 -4.37 0.51
N VAL A 54 4.11 -3.78 -0.49
CA VAL A 54 4.72 -2.72 -1.31
C VAL A 54 5.04 -1.49 -0.46
N THR A 55 4.12 -1.07 0.41
CA THR A 55 4.33 0.04 1.34
C THR A 55 5.47 -0.22 2.32
N LEU A 56 5.55 -1.42 2.89
CA LEU A 56 6.66 -1.81 3.76
C LEU A 56 8.00 -1.77 3.02
N LEU A 57 8.06 -2.29 1.80
CA LEU A 57 9.28 -2.28 0.98
C LEU A 57 9.72 -0.84 0.68
N LEU A 58 8.79 0.01 0.23
CA LEU A 58 9.03 1.41 -0.11
C LEU A 58 9.63 2.16 1.09
N ILE A 59 9.00 2.08 2.26
CA ILE A 59 9.47 2.77 3.45
C ILE A 59 10.77 2.16 4.00
N SER A 60 10.98 0.86 3.87
CA SER A 60 12.26 0.22 4.23
C SER A 60 13.42 0.77 3.40
N VAL A 61 13.23 0.92 2.08
CA VAL A 61 14.23 1.52 1.18
C VAL A 61 14.52 2.96 1.57
N ILE A 62 13.48 3.75 1.85
CA ILE A 62 13.63 5.15 2.28
C ILE A 62 14.37 5.25 3.61
N ASN A 63 13.95 4.51 4.63
CA ASN A 63 14.56 4.53 5.96
C ASN A 63 16.04 4.07 5.89
N TYR A 64 16.35 3.11 5.01
CA TYR A 64 17.73 2.68 4.77
C TYR A 64 18.58 3.79 4.14
N LYS A 65 18.07 4.45 3.10
CA LYS A 65 18.78 5.55 2.41
C LYS A 65 18.94 6.78 3.31
N PHE A 66 17.93 7.09 4.13
CA PHE A 66 18.01 8.14 5.13
C PHE A 66 19.03 7.84 6.22
N SER A 67 19.08 6.60 6.71
CA SER A 67 20.07 6.16 7.71
C SER A 67 21.51 6.21 7.19
N LYS A 68 21.69 6.27 5.86
CA LYS A 68 22.99 6.49 5.19
C LYS A 68 23.27 7.96 4.87
N GLY A 69 22.44 8.89 5.33
CA GLY A 69 22.63 10.34 5.14
C GLY A 69 22.26 10.86 3.75
N SER A 70 21.44 10.15 2.98
CA SER A 70 21.00 10.63 1.67
C SER A 70 20.15 11.90 1.80
N LYS A 71 20.50 12.95 1.05
CA LYS A 71 19.72 14.20 0.96
C LYS A 71 18.56 14.14 -0.04
N ALA A 72 18.50 13.08 -0.87
CA ALA A 72 17.56 12.95 -1.98
C ALA A 72 16.35 12.05 -1.63
N ILE A 73 15.92 12.06 -0.37
CA ILE A 73 14.85 11.16 0.12
C ILE A 73 13.53 11.37 -0.62
N PHE A 74 13.18 12.63 -0.90
CA PHE A 74 11.98 12.94 -1.66
C PHE A 74 12.04 12.35 -3.08
N ASN A 75 13.17 12.46 -3.77
CA ASN A 75 13.34 11.88 -5.11
C ASN A 75 13.25 10.35 -5.09
N ILE A 76 13.82 9.72 -4.05
CA ILE A 76 13.72 8.26 -3.86
C ILE A 76 12.27 7.85 -3.63
N PHE A 77 11.52 8.61 -2.83
CA PHE A 77 10.08 8.39 -2.65
C PHE A 77 9.33 8.49 -3.98
N MET A 78 9.57 9.53 -4.77
CA MET A 78 8.90 9.72 -6.07
C MET A 78 9.17 8.56 -7.03
N ILE A 79 10.41 8.10 -7.13
CA ILE A 79 10.77 6.93 -7.97
C ILE A 79 10.09 5.66 -7.45
N ALA A 80 10.10 5.44 -6.13
CA ALA A 80 9.49 4.26 -5.55
C ALA A 80 7.96 4.25 -5.70
N THR A 81 7.31 5.41 -5.60
CA THR A 81 5.87 5.58 -5.87
C THR A 81 5.55 5.33 -7.34
N PHE A 82 6.39 5.80 -8.27
CA PHE A 82 6.25 5.47 -9.68
C PHE A 82 6.39 3.96 -9.94
N LEU A 83 7.37 3.30 -9.31
CA LEU A 83 7.51 1.85 -9.39
C LEU A 83 6.28 1.13 -8.81
N LYS A 84 5.73 1.62 -7.70
CA LYS A 84 4.47 1.10 -7.11
C LYS A 84 3.30 1.22 -8.08
N MET A 85 3.22 2.28 -8.89
CA MET A 85 2.20 2.39 -9.94
C MET A 85 2.34 1.29 -11.00
N ILE A 86 3.58 0.99 -11.42
CA ILE A 86 3.84 -0.12 -12.35
C ILE A 86 3.42 -1.46 -11.72
N LEU A 87 3.81 -1.71 -10.47
CA LEU A 87 3.42 -2.92 -9.75
C LEU A 87 1.90 -3.05 -9.60
N ALA A 88 1.19 -1.93 -9.40
CA ALA A 88 -0.27 -1.92 -9.33
C ALA A 88 -0.91 -2.34 -10.66
N ILE A 89 -0.38 -1.85 -11.80
CA ILE A 89 -0.85 -2.28 -13.13
C ILE A 89 -0.60 -3.78 -13.33
N LEU A 90 0.58 -4.27 -12.96
CA LEU A 90 0.91 -5.70 -13.04
C LEU A 90 0.02 -6.56 -12.15
N PHE A 91 -0.31 -6.08 -10.94
CA PHE A 91 -1.22 -6.77 -10.03
C PHE A 91 -2.66 -6.84 -10.57
N LEU A 92 -3.11 -5.79 -11.26
CA LEU A 92 -4.42 -5.75 -11.93
C LEU A 92 -4.47 -6.50 -13.26
N LEU A 93 -3.36 -7.05 -13.74
CA LEU A 93 -3.30 -7.76 -15.03
C LEU A 93 -4.37 -8.87 -15.17
N PRO A 94 -4.67 -9.70 -14.14
CA PRO A 94 -5.75 -10.69 -14.23
C PRO A 94 -7.12 -10.07 -14.52
N VAL A 95 -7.40 -8.91 -13.93
CA VAL A 95 -8.66 -8.16 -14.16
C VAL A 95 -8.65 -7.59 -15.58
N LEU A 96 -7.55 -6.96 -16.00
CA LEU A 96 -7.41 -6.36 -17.32
C LEU A 96 -7.61 -7.38 -18.44
N LEU A 97 -7.04 -8.58 -18.30
CA LEU A 97 -7.09 -9.66 -19.29
C LEU A 97 -8.35 -10.54 -19.18
N SER A 98 -9.15 -10.41 -18.13
CA SER A 98 -10.37 -11.22 -17.98
C SER A 98 -11.44 -10.91 -19.03
N GLU A 99 -12.30 -11.89 -19.29
CA GLU A 99 -13.47 -11.75 -20.17
C GLU A 99 -14.73 -11.29 -19.40
N LEU A 100 -14.61 -10.91 -18.11
CA LEU A 100 -15.75 -10.42 -17.35
C LEU A 100 -16.32 -9.15 -17.97
N GLU A 101 -17.64 -9.14 -18.15
CA GLU A 101 -18.38 -8.03 -18.75
C GLU A 101 -18.28 -6.75 -17.90
N ASN A 102 -18.33 -6.89 -16.57
CA ASN A 102 -18.18 -5.79 -15.63
C ASN A 102 -16.95 -5.95 -14.72
N LYS A 103 -15.86 -5.28 -15.08
CA LYS A 103 -14.58 -5.24 -14.32
C LYS A 103 -14.54 -4.13 -13.27
N GLN A 104 -15.53 -3.24 -13.28
CA GLN A 104 -15.55 -2.04 -12.45
C GLN A 104 -15.38 -2.35 -10.95
N PRO A 105 -16.05 -3.38 -10.37
CA PRO A 105 -15.90 -3.69 -8.95
C PRO A 105 -14.48 -4.03 -8.54
N ASP A 106 -13.77 -4.89 -9.28
CA ASP A 106 -12.37 -5.25 -8.99
C ASP A 106 -11.45 -4.02 -9.01
N VAL A 107 -11.66 -3.13 -9.99
CA VAL A 107 -10.89 -1.89 -10.11
C VAL A 107 -11.12 -0.98 -8.89
N PHE A 108 -12.37 -0.76 -8.49
CA PHE A 108 -12.67 0.05 -7.30
C PHE A 108 -12.16 -0.57 -6.00
N ASN A 109 -12.34 -1.89 -5.84
CA ASN A 109 -11.84 -2.63 -4.69
C ASN A 109 -10.31 -2.56 -4.56
N PHE A 110 -9.59 -2.38 -5.68
CA PHE A 110 -8.15 -2.19 -5.67
C PHE A 110 -7.74 -0.73 -5.42
N PHE A 111 -8.33 0.23 -6.14
CA PHE A 111 -7.88 1.63 -6.13
C PHE A 111 -8.26 2.38 -4.87
N ILE A 112 -9.37 2.05 -4.21
CA ILE A 112 -9.73 2.69 -2.94
C ILE A 112 -8.65 2.41 -1.87
N PRO A 113 -8.27 1.15 -1.58
CA PRO A 113 -7.12 0.86 -0.72
C PRO A 113 -5.82 1.49 -1.23
N TYR A 114 -5.54 1.46 -2.54
CA TYR A 114 -4.34 2.06 -3.10
C TYR A 114 -4.15 3.52 -2.67
N PHE A 115 -5.20 4.34 -2.78
CA PHE A 115 -5.14 5.75 -2.38
C PHE A 115 -5.01 5.93 -0.86
N LEU A 116 -5.66 5.07 -0.07
CA LEU A 116 -5.53 5.09 1.39
C LEU A 116 -4.08 4.77 1.82
N PHE A 117 -3.46 3.75 1.21
CA PHE A 117 -2.06 3.41 1.47
C PHE A 117 -1.10 4.50 0.96
N LEU A 118 -1.38 5.12 -0.19
CA LEU A 118 -0.59 6.25 -0.68
C LEU A 118 -0.66 7.45 0.28
N PHE A 119 -1.84 7.77 0.79
CA PHE A 119 -2.00 8.82 1.80
C PHE A 119 -1.20 8.49 3.07
N PHE A 120 -1.29 7.25 3.55
CA PHE A 120 -0.52 6.78 4.70
C PHE A 120 0.99 6.87 4.49
N GLU A 121 1.48 6.54 3.29
CA GLU A 121 2.89 6.67 2.91
C GLU A 121 3.36 8.13 2.93
N VAL A 122 2.59 9.04 2.31
CA VAL A 122 2.90 10.48 2.28
C VAL A 122 2.90 11.07 3.70
N TYR A 123 1.91 10.72 4.51
CA TYR A 123 1.84 11.15 5.92
C TYR A 123 3.05 10.64 6.72
N SER A 124 3.41 9.37 6.53
CA SER A 124 4.56 8.78 7.22
C SER A 124 5.87 9.39 6.77
N LEU A 125 6.05 9.67 5.47
CA LEU A 125 7.22 10.34 4.93
C LEU A 125 7.38 11.77 5.45
N THR A 126 6.30 12.56 5.45
CA THR A 126 6.35 13.95 5.95
C THR A 126 6.72 13.99 7.42
N LYS A 127 6.10 13.14 8.26
CA LYS A 127 6.46 12.99 9.67
C LYS A 127 7.91 12.53 9.86
N PHE A 128 8.41 11.71 8.95
CA PHE A 128 9.79 11.20 8.98
C PHE A 128 10.82 12.28 8.61
N LEU A 129 10.47 13.22 7.73
CA LEU A 129 11.35 14.32 7.28
C LEU A 129 11.28 15.57 8.17
N GLN A 130 10.20 15.74 8.94
CA GLN A 130 10.02 16.87 9.88
C GLN A 130 10.74 16.66 11.23
N LYS A 131 11.33 15.49 11.47
CA LYS A 131 12.18 15.19 12.64
C LYS A 131 13.65 15.30 12.27
#